data_AF-A0A972U9A6-F1
#
_entry.id   AF-A0A972U9A6-F1
#
_cell.length_a   1.000
_cell.length_b   1.000
_cell.length_c   1.000
_cell.angle_alpha   90.00
_cell.angle_beta   90.00
_cell.angle_gamma   90.00
#
_symmetry.space_group_name_H-M   'P 1'
#
loop_
_entity.id
_entity.type
_entity.pdbx_description
1 polymer ?
#
loop_
_entity_poly.entity_id
_entity_poly.type
_entity_poly.pdbx_seq_one_letter_code
_entity_poly.pdbx_strand_id
1 'polypeptide(L)'
;MILSAGVALLVLAGVFHKPLLKARMPSVSDQEGLSGAPPVVVFTTVVLGGFRGIIADALWLRASYLQDEGRFLELVQLADWITKLEPHTSDIWVFHAWNLAYNISVMMPLPEDRWRWVQQGLHLLRDEGVRYNPSDPRIYQELGWLFQHKLGGESDRLHAYYKIQWAHLVADQLGRNGRPDYDELSRDPARTLALHQALGLDPARMQVVDALYGPLDWRVPQSHAVYWAYRGLQVAGSDGYLPCSRMIYQSMAELFVKGRLTWGPGDTITMLADARLLPGVMRAYEDALSRYEGVGVRESYANFLVGATLMLHARGDSRRSRNCFDRLHGAYPTPQTADGYEAFIAAYGPRPGA
;
A
#
# COMPACT_ATOMS: atom_id res chain seq x y z
N MET A 1 37.56 30.50 -9.29
CA MET A 1 38.45 29.98 -8.23
C MET A 1 37.81 28.88 -7.40
N ILE A 2 36.62 29.08 -6.80
CA ILE A 2 35.98 28.06 -5.95
C ILE A 2 35.60 26.80 -6.74
N LEU A 3 34.99 26.95 -7.93
CA LEU A 3 34.67 25.82 -8.81
C LEU A 3 35.92 25.04 -9.23
N SER A 4 36.98 25.77 -9.56
CA SER A 4 38.28 25.22 -10.00
C SER A 4 38.96 24.43 -8.88
N ALA A 5 38.91 24.93 -7.65
CA ALA A 5 39.41 24.25 -6.46
C ALA A 5 38.56 23.02 -6.12
N GLY A 6 37.24 23.10 -6.26
CA GLY A 6 36.33 21.95 -6.08
C GLY A 6 36.60 20.83 -7.08
N VAL A 7 36.78 21.16 -8.36
CA VAL A 7 37.16 20.18 -9.40
C VAL A 7 38.54 19.57 -9.10
N ALA A 8 39.51 20.36 -8.69
CA ALA A 8 40.83 19.85 -8.32
C ALA A 8 40.78 18.89 -7.12
N LEU A 9 39.99 19.21 -6.09
CA LEU A 9 39.76 18.34 -4.93
C LEU A 9 39.04 17.05 -5.31
N LEU A 10 38.06 17.09 -6.23
CA LEU A 10 37.39 15.90 -6.75
C LEU A 10 38.34 15.01 -7.55
N VAL A 11 39.21 15.59 -8.38
CA VAL A 11 40.23 14.85 -9.15
C VAL A 11 41.26 14.21 -8.21
N LEU A 12 41.75 14.95 -7.21
CA LEU A 12 42.65 14.43 -6.18
C LEU A 12 41.99 13.28 -5.40
N ALA A 13 40.74 13.44 -4.97
CA ALA A 13 39.98 12.39 -4.31
C ALA A 13 39.83 11.14 -5.20
N GLY A 14 39.58 11.31 -6.50
CA GLY A 14 39.51 10.21 -7.48
C GLY A 14 40.83 9.46 -7.67
N VAL A 15 41.97 10.16 -7.61
CA VAL A 15 43.31 9.55 -7.69
C VAL A 15 43.58 8.65 -6.47
N PHE A 16 43.17 9.08 -5.27
CA PHE A 16 43.32 8.28 -4.05
C PHE A 16 42.26 7.18 -3.89
N HIS A 17 41.17 7.24 -4.67
CA HIS A 17 40.07 6.28 -4.58
C HIS A 17 40.47 4.85 -4.94
N LYS A 18 41.23 4.64 -6.02
CA LYS A 18 41.67 3.28 -6.46
C LYS A 18 42.48 2.50 -5.41
N PRO A 19 43.51 3.06 -4.76
CA PRO A 19 44.22 2.37 -3.70
C PRO A 19 43.37 2.16 -2.44
N LEU A 20 42.51 3.13 -2.08
CA LEU A 20 41.56 2.98 -0.96
C LEU A 20 40.52 1.88 -1.22
N LEU A 21 40.02 1.76 -2.45
CA LEU A 21 39.12 0.69 -2.89
C LEU A 21 39.75 -0.70 -2.74
N LYS A 22 40.99 -0.87 -3.21
CA LYS A 22 41.73 -2.12 -3.05
C LYS A 22 41.94 -2.48 -1.58
N ALA A 23 42.12 -1.49 -0.71
CA ALA A 23 42.24 -1.69 0.73
C ALA A 23 40.90 -1.97 1.43
N ARG A 24 39.79 -1.39 0.94
CA ARG A 24 38.42 -1.56 1.50
C ARG A 24 37.72 -2.83 1.04
N MET A 25 37.96 -3.31 -0.19
CA MET A 25 37.25 -4.45 -0.76
C MET A 25 37.22 -5.70 0.14
N PRO A 26 38.32 -6.10 0.81
CA PRO A 26 38.30 -7.27 1.71
C PRO A 26 37.65 -6.99 3.07
N SER A 27 37.67 -5.74 3.55
CA SER A 27 37.18 -5.39 4.90
C SER A 27 35.71 -4.98 4.91
N VAL A 28 35.22 -4.35 3.84
CA VAL A 28 33.84 -3.84 3.74
C VAL A 28 32.84 -4.95 3.43
N SER A 29 33.24 -5.98 2.67
CA SER A 29 32.41 -7.17 2.46
C SER A 29 32.06 -7.88 3.78
N ASP A 30 33.02 -7.91 4.70
CA ASP A 30 32.94 -8.68 5.96
C ASP A 30 32.42 -7.83 7.14
N GLN A 31 32.73 -6.52 7.20
CA GLN A 31 32.29 -5.63 8.29
C GLN A 31 30.88 -5.05 8.11
N GLU A 32 30.42 -4.80 6.87
CA GLU A 32 29.08 -4.26 6.60
C GLU A 32 28.04 -5.36 6.31
N GLY A 33 28.41 -6.64 6.42
CA GLY A 33 27.49 -7.76 6.16
C GLY A 33 27.04 -7.85 4.69
N LEU A 34 27.84 -7.35 3.75
CA LEU A 34 27.54 -7.32 2.31
C LEU A 34 27.76 -8.67 1.62
N SER A 35 28.13 -9.71 2.37
CA SER A 35 28.16 -11.10 1.89
C SER A 35 26.77 -11.53 1.42
N GLY A 36 26.59 -11.63 0.09
CA GLY A 36 25.30 -11.96 -0.54
C GLY A 36 24.43 -10.76 -0.90
N ALA A 37 24.92 -9.52 -0.72
CA ALA A 37 24.23 -8.34 -1.20
C ALA A 37 24.15 -8.32 -2.74
N PRO A 38 23.08 -7.76 -3.35
CA PRO A 38 22.98 -7.62 -4.80
C PRO A 38 24.22 -6.91 -5.38
N PRO A 39 24.71 -7.31 -6.57
CA PRO A 39 25.89 -6.70 -7.18
C PRO A 39 25.82 -5.18 -7.29
N VAL A 40 24.62 -4.62 -7.46
CA VAL A 40 24.42 -3.17 -7.50
C VAL A 40 24.72 -2.50 -6.16
N VAL A 41 24.40 -3.11 -5.02
CA VAL A 41 24.71 -2.57 -3.68
C VAL A 41 26.19 -2.57 -3.42
N VAL A 42 26.87 -3.65 -3.81
CA VAL A 42 28.33 -3.75 -3.70
C VAL A 42 28.98 -2.70 -4.59
N PHE A 43 28.48 -2.51 -5.82
CA PHE A 43 28.97 -1.48 -6.71
C PHE A 43 28.73 -0.06 -6.16
N THR A 44 27.52 0.27 -5.69
CA THR A 44 27.21 1.62 -5.20
C THR A 44 27.89 1.93 -3.86
N THR A 45 28.02 0.94 -2.98
CA THR A 45 28.61 1.15 -1.63
C THR A 45 30.13 1.06 -1.64
N VAL A 46 30.68 0.05 -2.32
CA VAL A 46 32.13 -0.17 -2.37
C VAL A 46 32.77 0.67 -3.47
N VAL A 47 32.29 0.56 -4.72
CA VAL A 47 32.95 1.17 -5.89
C VAL A 47 32.71 2.68 -5.98
N LEU A 48 31.50 3.16 -5.72
CA LEU A 48 31.23 4.61 -5.75
C LEU A 48 31.60 5.31 -4.43
N GLY A 49 31.53 4.61 -3.29
CA GLY A 49 31.91 5.15 -1.99
C GLY A 49 31.24 6.50 -1.70
N GLY A 50 32.04 7.52 -1.34
CA GLY A 50 31.54 8.88 -1.07
C GLY A 50 31.02 9.64 -2.30
N PHE A 51 31.32 9.20 -3.52
CA PHE A 51 30.82 9.84 -4.74
C PHE A 51 29.36 9.49 -5.05
N ARG A 52 28.77 8.49 -4.39
CA ARG A 52 27.38 8.06 -4.63
C ARG A 52 26.38 9.20 -4.44
N GLY A 53 26.58 10.05 -3.43
CA GLY A 53 25.70 11.20 -3.16
C GLY A 53 25.77 12.25 -4.27
N ILE A 54 26.97 12.56 -4.77
CA ILE A 54 27.16 13.50 -5.88
C ILE A 54 26.49 12.99 -7.16
N ILE A 55 26.58 11.68 -7.41
CA ILE A 55 25.92 11.05 -8.56
C ILE A 55 24.41 11.10 -8.38
N ALA A 56 23.90 10.78 -7.19
CA ALA A 56 22.48 10.86 -6.88
C ALA A 56 21.95 12.29 -7.11
N ASP A 57 22.64 13.31 -6.58
CA ASP A 57 22.29 14.73 -6.79
C ASP A 57 22.25 15.11 -8.27
N ALA A 58 23.22 14.65 -9.07
CA ALA A 58 23.24 14.89 -10.51
C ALA A 58 22.08 14.21 -11.24
N LEU A 59 21.71 12.99 -10.83
CA LEU A 59 20.56 12.28 -11.38
C LEU A 59 19.23 12.94 -10.97
N TRP A 60 19.13 13.45 -9.74
CA TRP A 60 18.00 14.25 -9.28
C TRP A 60 17.81 15.50 -10.14
N LEU A 61 18.88 16.27 -10.36
CA LEU A 61 18.83 17.46 -11.24
C LEU A 61 18.37 17.11 -12.65
N ARG A 62 18.87 16.00 -13.21
CA ARG A 62 18.43 15.51 -14.53
C ARG A 62 16.96 15.10 -14.52
N ALA A 63 16.51 14.39 -13.49
CA ALA A 63 15.12 13.96 -13.36
C ALA A 63 14.17 15.16 -13.28
N SER A 64 14.51 16.17 -12.48
CA SER A 64 13.76 17.43 -12.40
C SER A 64 13.69 18.13 -13.74
N TYR A 65 14.84 18.30 -14.42
CA TYR A 65 14.90 18.95 -15.74
C TYR A 65 14.03 18.23 -16.78
N LEU A 66 14.11 16.90 -16.87
CA LEU A 66 13.32 16.13 -17.82
C LEU A 66 11.83 16.19 -17.51
N GLN A 67 11.47 16.20 -16.22
CA GLN A 67 10.08 16.32 -15.80
C GLN A 67 9.50 17.70 -16.18
N ASP A 68 10.27 18.77 -15.98
CA ASP A 68 9.88 20.14 -16.38
C ASP A 68 9.73 20.28 -17.91
N GLU A 69 10.57 19.59 -18.69
CA GLU A 69 10.47 19.52 -20.16
C GLU A 69 9.35 18.59 -20.66
N GLY A 70 8.65 17.86 -19.78
CA GLY A 70 7.63 16.88 -20.16
C GLY A 70 8.19 15.60 -20.81
N ARG A 71 9.47 15.30 -20.60
CA ARG A 71 10.18 14.15 -21.17
C ARG A 71 10.24 13.00 -20.17
N PHE A 72 9.12 12.30 -20.03
CA PHE A 72 8.94 11.36 -18.92
C PHE A 72 9.62 10.00 -19.11
N LEU A 73 9.89 9.54 -20.34
CA LEU A 73 10.31 8.15 -20.64
C LEU A 73 11.50 7.66 -19.80
N GLU A 74 12.47 8.54 -19.51
CA GLU A 74 13.68 8.21 -18.77
C GLU A 74 13.49 8.20 -17.25
N LEU A 75 12.38 8.74 -16.73
CA LEU A 75 12.19 8.97 -15.29
C LEU A 75 12.07 7.67 -14.50
N VAL A 76 11.56 6.58 -15.09
CA VAL A 76 11.58 5.25 -14.44
C VAL A 76 13.02 4.80 -14.20
N GLN A 77 13.89 4.94 -15.20
CA GLN A 77 15.27 4.53 -15.06
C GLN A 77 16.00 5.42 -14.06
N LEU A 78 15.81 6.74 -14.12
CA LEU A 78 16.44 7.66 -13.17
C LEU A 78 15.99 7.37 -11.73
N ALA A 79 14.70 7.12 -11.50
CA ALA A 79 14.17 6.70 -10.21
C ALA A 79 14.84 5.40 -9.71
N ASP A 80 14.99 4.41 -10.57
CA ASP A 80 15.66 3.14 -10.26
C ASP A 80 17.15 3.35 -9.89
N TRP A 81 17.87 4.20 -10.63
CA TRP A 81 19.27 4.52 -10.32
C TRP A 81 19.41 5.28 -9.01
N ILE A 82 18.61 6.33 -8.79
CA ILE A 82 18.65 7.15 -7.57
C ILE A 82 18.37 6.29 -6.34
N THR A 83 17.29 5.49 -6.39
CA THR A 83 16.92 4.61 -5.26
C THR A 83 18.00 3.57 -4.96
N LYS A 84 18.68 3.01 -5.96
CA LYS A 84 19.82 2.08 -5.76
C LYS A 84 21.12 2.75 -5.29
N LEU A 85 21.28 4.05 -5.53
CA LEU A 85 22.39 4.85 -4.99
C LEU A 85 22.17 5.19 -3.50
N GLU A 86 20.92 5.27 -3.08
CA GLU A 86 20.51 5.58 -1.70
C GLU A 86 19.55 4.51 -1.12
N PRO A 87 19.97 3.22 -1.08
CA PRO A 87 19.05 2.11 -0.91
C PRO A 87 18.39 2.05 0.46
N HIS A 88 19.04 2.54 1.51
CA HIS A 88 18.55 2.46 2.89
C HIS A 88 17.77 3.71 3.35
N THR A 89 17.41 4.59 2.41
CA THR A 89 16.61 5.78 2.68
C THR A 89 15.21 5.56 2.13
N SER A 90 14.31 5.01 2.94
CA SER A 90 12.91 4.72 2.55
C SER A 90 12.20 5.90 1.88
N ASP A 91 12.46 7.12 2.35
CA ASP A 91 11.83 8.34 1.83
C ASP A 91 12.09 8.55 0.33
N ILE A 92 13.24 8.11 -0.17
CA ILE A 92 13.62 8.22 -1.58
C ILE A 92 12.81 7.22 -2.42
N TRP A 93 12.67 5.98 -1.94
CA TRP A 93 11.81 4.97 -2.56
C TRP A 93 10.35 5.42 -2.61
N VAL A 94 9.85 5.92 -1.48
CA VAL A 94 8.47 6.41 -1.34
C VAL A 94 8.25 7.60 -2.28
N PHE A 95 9.16 8.57 -2.29
CA PHE A 95 9.04 9.73 -3.18
C PHE A 95 8.98 9.29 -4.65
N HIS A 96 9.91 8.46 -5.11
CA HIS A 96 9.95 8.09 -6.52
C HIS A 96 8.75 7.24 -6.91
N ALA A 97 8.35 6.26 -6.08
CA ALA A 97 7.16 5.47 -6.33
C ALA A 97 5.91 6.35 -6.42
N TRP A 98 5.78 7.32 -5.51
CA TRP A 98 4.69 8.29 -5.52
C TRP A 98 4.75 9.20 -6.75
N ASN A 99 5.93 9.72 -7.13
CA ASN A 99 6.09 10.59 -8.30
C ASN A 99 5.72 9.86 -9.60
N LEU A 100 6.12 8.59 -9.74
CA LEU A 100 5.73 7.75 -10.88
C LEU A 100 4.20 7.53 -10.89
N ALA A 101 3.64 7.09 -9.76
CA ALA A 101 2.24 6.71 -9.66
C ALA A 101 1.26 7.88 -9.61
N TYR A 102 1.67 9.08 -9.19
CA TYR A 102 0.79 10.25 -9.08
C TYR A 102 1.13 11.27 -10.14
N ASN A 103 2.28 11.94 -10.03
CA ASN A 103 2.62 13.08 -10.88
C ASN A 103 2.82 12.69 -12.34
N ILE A 104 3.67 11.70 -12.62
CA ILE A 104 3.99 11.32 -14.00
C ILE A 104 2.80 10.61 -14.64
N SER A 105 2.11 9.72 -13.91
CA SER A 105 0.96 9.01 -14.46
C SER A 105 -0.10 9.98 -14.99
N VAL A 106 -0.44 11.07 -14.29
CA VAL A 106 -1.51 11.98 -14.75
C VAL A 106 -1.11 12.80 -15.98
N MET A 107 0.18 12.89 -16.28
CA MET A 107 0.68 13.57 -17.49
C MET A 107 0.50 12.73 -18.74
N MET A 108 0.29 11.41 -18.63
CA MET A 108 0.08 10.58 -19.82
C MET A 108 -1.31 10.80 -20.41
N PRO A 109 -1.45 10.86 -21.74
CA PRO A 109 -2.74 11.06 -22.39
C PRO A 109 -3.59 9.78 -22.39
N LEU A 110 -2.97 8.61 -22.58
CA LEU A 110 -3.66 7.34 -22.78
C LEU A 110 -3.85 6.56 -21.46
N PRO A 111 -5.05 6.04 -21.15
CA PRO A 111 -5.32 5.25 -19.94
C PRO A 111 -4.32 4.12 -19.67
N GLU A 112 -3.94 3.38 -20.70
CA GLU A 112 -3.00 2.28 -20.64
C GLU A 112 -1.60 2.73 -20.23
N ASP A 113 -1.15 3.90 -20.71
CA ASP A 113 0.15 4.46 -20.32
C ASP A 113 0.09 4.93 -18.87
N ARG A 114 -1.00 5.61 -18.47
CA ARG A 114 -1.21 5.98 -17.05
C ARG A 114 -1.09 4.76 -16.15
N TRP A 115 -1.78 3.67 -16.51
CA TRP A 115 -1.74 2.44 -15.75
C TRP A 115 -0.35 1.83 -15.69
N ARG A 116 0.42 1.82 -16.80
CA ARG A 116 1.82 1.38 -16.79
C ARG A 116 2.66 2.17 -15.79
N TRP A 117 2.52 3.50 -15.72
CA TRP A 117 3.25 4.32 -14.74
C TRP A 117 2.83 4.06 -13.29
N VAL A 118 1.53 3.84 -13.04
CA VAL A 118 1.04 3.42 -11.72
C VAL A 118 1.65 2.08 -11.33
N GLN A 119 1.70 1.11 -12.25
CA GLN A 119 2.36 -0.18 -12.03
C GLN A 119 3.86 -0.01 -11.78
N GLN A 120 4.56 0.88 -12.48
CA GLN A 120 5.99 1.14 -12.22
C GLN A 120 6.23 1.69 -10.82
N GLY A 121 5.39 2.62 -10.34
CA GLY A 121 5.47 3.10 -8.96
C GLY A 121 5.23 1.98 -7.94
N LEU A 122 4.25 1.12 -8.20
CA LEU A 122 3.99 -0.06 -7.36
C LEU A 122 5.17 -1.04 -7.37
N HIS A 123 5.70 -1.40 -8.54
CA HIS A 123 6.83 -2.33 -8.67
C HIS A 123 8.09 -1.79 -8.01
N LEU A 124 8.42 -0.50 -8.21
CA LEU A 124 9.59 0.12 -7.60
C LEU A 124 9.56 -0.02 -6.07
N LEU A 125 8.41 0.26 -5.44
CA LEU A 125 8.29 0.19 -4.00
C LEU A 125 8.18 -1.25 -3.48
N ARG A 126 7.40 -2.10 -4.16
CA ARG A 126 7.05 -3.46 -3.75
C ARG A 126 8.20 -4.44 -3.94
N ASP A 127 8.85 -4.40 -5.10
CA ASP A 127 9.81 -5.41 -5.52
C ASP A 127 11.23 -5.05 -5.07
N GLU A 128 11.55 -3.75 -5.07
CA GLU A 128 12.87 -3.24 -4.71
C GLU A 128 12.86 -2.50 -3.36
N GLY A 129 11.96 -1.54 -3.15
CA GLY A 129 11.92 -0.74 -1.92
C GLY A 129 11.81 -1.57 -0.64
N VAL A 130 10.90 -2.55 -0.61
CA VAL A 130 10.75 -3.52 0.50
C VAL A 130 12.00 -4.36 0.69
N ARG A 131 12.70 -4.73 -0.38
CA ARG A 131 13.92 -5.53 -0.31
C ARG A 131 15.04 -4.78 0.40
N TYR A 132 15.19 -3.48 0.13
CA TYR A 132 16.24 -2.66 0.74
C TYR A 132 15.89 -2.09 2.12
N ASN A 133 14.60 -1.95 2.44
CA ASN A 133 14.13 -1.43 3.72
C ASN A 133 13.05 -2.33 4.34
N PRO A 134 13.35 -3.62 4.59
CA PRO A 134 12.34 -4.59 5.01
C PRO A 134 11.79 -4.31 6.42
N SER A 135 12.54 -3.56 7.24
CA SER A 135 12.23 -3.22 8.62
C SER A 135 11.54 -1.86 8.80
N ASP A 136 11.28 -1.11 7.73
CA ASP A 136 10.61 0.17 7.82
C ASP A 136 9.09 0.02 7.59
N PRO A 137 8.24 0.22 8.61
CA PRO A 137 6.79 0.11 8.44
C PRO A 137 6.20 1.14 7.45
N ARG A 138 6.91 2.26 7.19
CA ARG A 138 6.47 3.29 6.25
C ARG A 138 6.36 2.77 4.83
N ILE A 139 7.31 1.95 4.34
CA ILE A 139 7.23 1.41 2.97
C ILE A 139 5.95 0.61 2.77
N TYR A 140 5.59 -0.20 3.75
CA TYR A 140 4.38 -1.00 3.69
C TYR A 140 3.11 -0.16 3.77
N GLN A 141 3.11 0.91 4.57
CA GLN A 141 2.02 1.87 4.58
C GLN A 141 1.87 2.59 3.24
N GLU A 142 2.96 2.98 2.58
CA GLU A 142 2.93 3.67 1.30
C GLU A 142 2.50 2.73 0.16
N LEU A 143 2.90 1.46 0.20
CA LEU A 143 2.32 0.42 -0.67
C LEU A 143 0.81 0.31 -0.46
N GLY A 144 0.37 0.22 0.79
CA GLY A 144 -1.04 0.19 1.11
C GLY A 144 -1.78 1.45 0.67
N TRP A 145 -1.13 2.63 0.70
CA TRP A 145 -1.69 3.90 0.24
C TRP A 145 -1.90 3.93 -1.27
N LEU A 146 -0.97 3.38 -2.06
CA LEU A 146 -1.18 3.20 -3.51
C LEU A 146 -2.45 2.38 -3.77
N PHE A 147 -2.66 1.30 -3.02
CA PHE A 147 -3.87 0.49 -3.17
C PHE A 147 -5.14 1.20 -2.67
N GLN A 148 -5.10 1.77 -1.47
CA GLN A 148 -6.25 2.42 -0.85
C GLN A 148 -6.68 3.66 -1.64
N HIS A 149 -5.75 4.58 -1.90
CA HIS A 149 -6.05 5.89 -2.43
C HIS A 149 -5.94 5.94 -3.96
N LYS A 150 -4.82 5.48 -4.55
CA LYS A 150 -4.60 5.61 -6.01
C LYS A 150 -5.47 4.64 -6.82
N LEU A 151 -5.53 3.37 -6.43
CA LEU A 151 -6.31 2.35 -7.13
C LEU A 151 -7.75 2.27 -6.60
N GLY A 152 -7.91 2.19 -5.28
CA GLY A 152 -9.18 1.94 -4.60
C GLY A 152 -10.07 3.18 -4.45
N GLY A 153 -9.46 4.36 -4.38
CA GLY A 153 -10.14 5.64 -4.21
C GLY A 153 -10.94 6.07 -5.44
N GLU A 154 -11.54 7.25 -5.35
CA GLU A 154 -12.36 7.87 -6.41
C GLU A 154 -11.80 9.23 -6.86
N SER A 155 -10.67 9.67 -6.29
CA SER A 155 -10.07 10.98 -6.56
C SER A 155 -9.40 11.07 -7.94
N ASP A 156 -8.90 9.94 -8.47
CA ASP A 156 -8.28 9.89 -9.80
C ASP A 156 -9.35 9.70 -10.87
N ARG A 157 -9.35 10.52 -11.92
CA ARG A 157 -10.34 10.44 -13.01
C ARG A 157 -10.39 9.08 -13.71
N LEU A 158 -9.32 8.29 -13.65
CA LEU A 158 -9.25 6.94 -14.21
C LEU A 158 -9.32 5.82 -13.15
N HIS A 159 -9.76 6.13 -11.92
CA HIS A 159 -9.84 5.13 -10.86
C HIS A 159 -10.64 3.88 -11.28
N ALA A 160 -11.70 4.03 -12.07
CA ALA A 160 -12.52 2.91 -12.54
C ALA A 160 -11.73 2.00 -13.48
N TYR A 161 -10.93 2.58 -14.37
CA TYR A 161 -10.04 1.85 -15.26
C TYR A 161 -9.00 1.06 -14.44
N TYR A 162 -8.34 1.69 -13.45
CA TYR A 162 -7.37 0.99 -12.60
C TYR A 162 -7.98 -0.18 -11.82
N LYS A 163 -9.20 -0.01 -11.28
CA LYS A 163 -9.92 -1.10 -10.59
C LYS A 163 -10.21 -2.28 -11.51
N ILE A 164 -10.59 -2.03 -12.77
CA ILE A 164 -10.82 -3.09 -13.77
C ILE A 164 -9.51 -3.80 -14.11
N GLN A 165 -8.45 -3.04 -14.44
CA GLN A 165 -7.14 -3.63 -14.77
C GLN A 165 -6.58 -4.46 -13.62
N TRP A 166 -6.70 -3.95 -12.39
CA TRP A 166 -6.30 -4.68 -11.20
C TRP A 166 -7.14 -5.94 -10.97
N ALA A 167 -8.47 -5.86 -11.11
CA ALA A 167 -9.35 -7.00 -10.94
C ALA A 167 -9.05 -8.12 -11.95
N HIS A 168 -8.69 -7.79 -13.20
CA HIS A 168 -8.21 -8.77 -14.18
C HIS A 168 -6.90 -9.41 -13.74
N LEU A 169 -5.89 -8.60 -13.40
CA LEU A 169 -4.58 -9.11 -12.96
C LEU A 169 -4.72 -10.08 -11.78
N VAL A 170 -5.58 -9.76 -10.81
CA VAL A 170 -5.83 -10.64 -9.67
C VAL A 170 -6.62 -11.88 -10.09
N ALA A 171 -7.63 -11.74 -10.95
CA ALA A 171 -8.43 -12.87 -11.43
C ALA A 171 -7.60 -13.88 -12.24
N ASP A 172 -6.55 -13.43 -12.94
CA ASP A 172 -5.64 -14.31 -13.66
C ASP A 172 -4.82 -15.20 -12.71
N GLN A 173 -4.55 -14.74 -11.49
CA GLN A 173 -3.79 -15.49 -10.49
C GLN A 173 -4.68 -16.31 -9.55
N LEU A 174 -5.81 -15.74 -9.12
CA LEU A 174 -6.66 -16.27 -8.05
C LEU A 174 -8.02 -16.78 -8.55
N GLY A 175 -8.32 -16.63 -9.83
CA GLY A 175 -9.62 -16.96 -10.42
C GLY A 175 -10.64 -15.82 -10.30
N ARG A 176 -11.72 -15.94 -11.08
CA ARG A 176 -12.74 -14.88 -11.22
C ARG A 176 -13.55 -14.58 -9.95
N ASN A 177 -13.47 -15.40 -8.90
CA ASN A 177 -14.16 -15.14 -7.62
C ASN A 177 -13.31 -14.29 -6.64
N GLY A 178 -12.03 -14.06 -6.94
CA GLY A 178 -11.09 -13.31 -6.11
C GLY A 178 -10.82 -13.91 -4.74
N ARG A 179 -11.14 -15.19 -4.53
CA ARG A 179 -11.01 -15.90 -3.25
C ARG A 179 -10.20 -17.17 -3.46
N PRO A 180 -8.94 -17.19 -3.04
CA PRO A 180 -8.08 -18.35 -3.22
C PRO A 180 -8.53 -19.54 -2.38
N ASP A 181 -8.28 -20.75 -2.89
CA ASP A 181 -8.11 -21.94 -2.05
C ASP A 181 -6.66 -21.96 -1.55
N TYR A 182 -6.46 -21.64 -0.26
CA TYR A 182 -5.12 -21.58 0.34
C TYR A 182 -4.45 -22.95 0.46
N ASP A 183 -5.25 -24.00 0.62
CA ASP A 183 -4.74 -25.38 0.70
C ASP A 183 -4.26 -25.85 -0.67
N GLU A 184 -4.95 -25.45 -1.74
CA GLU A 184 -4.49 -25.69 -3.11
C GLU A 184 -3.22 -24.88 -3.43
N LEU A 185 -3.23 -23.57 -3.15
CA LEU A 185 -2.09 -22.69 -3.44
C LEU A 185 -0.81 -23.13 -2.72
N SER A 186 -0.93 -23.51 -1.44
CA SER A 186 0.23 -23.92 -0.63
C SER A 186 0.89 -25.21 -1.10
N ARG A 187 0.16 -26.07 -1.82
CA ARG A 187 0.68 -27.32 -2.41
C ARG A 187 1.33 -27.13 -3.78
N ASP A 188 1.18 -25.95 -4.40
CA ASP A 188 1.75 -25.62 -5.70
C ASP A 188 2.78 -24.48 -5.59
N PRO A 189 4.08 -24.82 -5.46
CA PRO A 189 5.15 -23.81 -5.38
C PRO A 189 5.25 -22.93 -6.62
N ALA A 190 4.93 -23.44 -7.81
CA ALA A 190 5.00 -22.67 -9.06
C ALA A 190 3.90 -21.62 -9.09
N ARG A 191 2.68 -21.99 -8.70
CA ARG A 191 1.55 -21.04 -8.59
C ARG A 191 1.76 -20.03 -7.47
N THR A 192 2.34 -20.44 -6.35
CA THR A 192 2.74 -19.52 -5.27
C THR A 192 3.79 -18.50 -5.74
N LEU A 193 4.81 -18.95 -6.49
CA LEU A 193 5.82 -18.05 -7.05
C LEU A 193 5.21 -17.09 -8.07
N ALA A 194 4.34 -17.58 -8.96
CA ALA A 194 3.65 -16.75 -9.94
C ALA A 194 2.79 -15.67 -9.27
N LEU A 195 2.03 -16.03 -8.22
CA LEU A 195 1.26 -15.09 -7.42
C LEU A 195 2.14 -14.02 -6.78
N HIS A 196 3.28 -14.44 -6.21
CA HIS A 196 4.23 -13.55 -5.58
C HIS A 196 4.83 -12.57 -6.60
N GLN A 197 5.24 -13.04 -7.77
CA GLN A 197 5.79 -12.19 -8.82
C GLN A 197 4.76 -11.22 -9.40
N ALA A 198 3.53 -11.68 -9.61
CA ALA A 198 2.47 -10.86 -10.19
C ALA A 198 1.95 -9.80 -9.20
N LEU A 199 1.67 -10.19 -7.96
CA LEU A 199 0.94 -9.36 -7.00
C LEU A 199 1.77 -8.92 -5.77
N GLY A 200 2.94 -9.52 -5.53
CA GLY A 200 3.71 -9.34 -4.30
C GLY A 200 3.06 -9.96 -3.06
N LEU A 201 2.08 -10.85 -3.27
CA LEU A 201 1.35 -11.50 -2.20
C LEU A 201 1.97 -12.84 -1.82
N ASP A 202 1.82 -13.18 -0.55
CA ASP A 202 2.21 -14.46 0.03
C ASP A 202 0.93 -15.20 0.47
N PRO A 203 0.64 -16.40 -0.05
CA PRO A 203 -0.60 -17.12 0.25
C PRO A 203 -0.82 -17.36 1.75
N ALA A 204 0.23 -17.73 2.50
CA ALA A 204 0.11 -17.99 3.94
C ALA A 204 -0.28 -16.72 4.70
N ARG A 205 0.29 -15.58 4.31
CA ARG A 205 -0.08 -14.30 4.91
C ARG A 205 -1.46 -13.82 4.48
N MET A 206 -1.84 -14.03 3.22
CA MET A 206 -3.20 -13.76 2.77
C MET A 206 -4.21 -14.55 3.62
N GLN A 207 -3.94 -15.83 3.91
CA GLN A 207 -4.78 -16.66 4.77
C GLN A 207 -4.90 -16.10 6.19
N VAL A 208 -3.82 -15.57 6.76
CA VAL A 208 -3.85 -14.91 8.08
C VAL A 208 -4.71 -13.64 8.03
N VAL A 209 -4.55 -12.82 6.98
CA VAL A 209 -5.36 -11.60 6.81
C VAL A 209 -6.84 -11.94 6.66
N ASP A 210 -7.18 -12.96 5.86
CA ASP A 210 -8.56 -13.44 5.71
C ASP A 210 -9.13 -13.99 7.03
N ALA A 211 -8.32 -14.71 7.82
CA ALA A 211 -8.74 -15.22 9.12
C ALA A 211 -9.01 -14.11 10.15
N LEU A 212 -8.24 -13.02 10.10
CA LEU A 212 -8.40 -11.87 11.01
C LEU A 212 -9.61 -11.01 10.61
N TYR A 213 -9.72 -10.68 9.33
CA TYR A 213 -10.58 -9.61 8.85
C TYR A 213 -11.76 -10.09 7.99
N GLY A 214 -11.83 -11.38 7.69
CA GLY A 214 -12.93 -12.03 6.99
C GLY A 214 -12.52 -12.49 5.60
N PRO A 215 -13.37 -13.26 4.89
CA PRO A 215 -12.99 -13.74 3.58
C PRO A 215 -13.00 -12.55 2.60
N LEU A 216 -11.83 -11.99 2.31
CA LEU A 216 -11.69 -10.81 1.48
C LEU A 216 -11.89 -11.18 0.01
N ASP A 217 -12.36 -10.21 -0.78
CA ASP A 217 -12.27 -10.30 -2.23
C ASP A 217 -10.97 -9.65 -2.67
N TRP A 218 -9.96 -10.47 -3.00
CA TRP A 218 -8.62 -9.99 -3.31
C TRP A 218 -8.57 -9.19 -4.63
N ARG A 219 -9.63 -9.18 -5.44
CA ARG A 219 -9.72 -8.31 -6.63
C ARG A 219 -9.95 -6.84 -6.26
N VAL A 220 -10.44 -6.56 -5.06
CA VAL A 220 -10.69 -5.19 -4.59
C VAL A 220 -9.40 -4.59 -4.03
N PRO A 221 -8.95 -3.40 -4.49
CA PRO A 221 -7.68 -2.81 -4.04
C PRO A 221 -7.55 -2.66 -2.52
N GLN A 222 -8.65 -2.36 -1.83
CA GLN A 222 -8.67 -2.24 -0.36
C GLN A 222 -8.21 -3.51 0.36
N SER A 223 -8.41 -4.71 -0.22
CA SER A 223 -7.90 -5.97 0.36
C SER A 223 -6.37 -5.99 0.37
N HIS A 224 -5.73 -5.41 -0.64
CA HIS A 224 -4.27 -5.26 -0.72
C HIS A 224 -3.77 -4.17 0.24
N ALA A 225 -4.53 -3.09 0.40
CA ALA A 225 -4.22 -2.08 1.42
C ALA A 225 -4.19 -2.68 2.83
N VAL A 226 -5.16 -3.53 3.18
CA VAL A 226 -5.17 -4.28 4.45
C VAL A 226 -3.97 -5.20 4.55
N TYR A 227 -3.63 -5.95 3.49
CA TYR A 227 -2.47 -6.84 3.48
C TYR A 227 -1.15 -6.11 3.74
N TRP A 228 -0.90 -5.01 3.02
CA TRP A 228 0.34 -4.26 3.17
C TRP A 228 0.38 -3.48 4.48
N ALA A 229 -0.75 -2.92 4.94
CA ALA A 229 -0.79 -2.32 6.26
C ALA A 229 -0.57 -3.35 7.38
N TYR A 230 -1.10 -4.57 7.24
CA TYR A 230 -0.82 -5.67 8.16
C TYR A 230 0.68 -6.01 8.18
N ARG A 231 1.34 -6.08 7.01
CA ARG A 231 2.81 -6.24 6.93
C ARG A 231 3.55 -5.15 7.69
N GLY A 232 3.14 -3.89 7.53
CA GLY A 232 3.72 -2.76 8.25
C GLY A 232 3.59 -2.92 9.77
N LEU A 233 2.46 -3.40 10.27
CA LEU A 233 2.29 -3.70 11.69
C LEU A 233 3.15 -4.87 12.18
N GLN A 234 3.34 -5.91 11.37
CA GLN A 234 4.23 -7.02 11.72
C GLN A 234 5.66 -6.55 11.91
N VAL A 235 6.10 -5.63 11.05
CA VAL A 235 7.45 -5.05 11.09
C VAL A 235 7.61 -4.05 12.22
N ALA A 236 6.59 -3.24 12.51
CA ALA A 236 6.60 -2.32 13.64
C ALA A 236 6.57 -3.02 15.01
N GLY A 237 6.11 -4.27 15.07
CA GLY A 237 6.11 -5.07 16.30
C GLY A 237 5.20 -4.49 17.40
N SER A 238 5.70 -4.51 18.64
CA SER A 238 4.98 -4.03 19.82
C SER A 238 4.75 -2.53 19.84
N ASP A 239 5.64 -1.76 19.22
CA ASP A 239 5.57 -0.29 19.17
C ASP A 239 4.35 0.16 18.37
N GLY A 240 3.86 -0.70 17.48
CA GLY A 240 2.77 -0.42 16.60
C GLY A 240 3.13 0.65 15.56
N TYR A 241 2.18 0.90 14.67
CA TYR A 241 2.28 1.98 13.70
C TYR A 241 0.88 2.47 13.35
N LEU A 242 0.51 3.62 13.93
CA LEU A 242 -0.84 4.19 13.79
C LEU A 242 -1.26 4.36 12.32
N PRO A 243 -0.41 4.82 11.38
CA PRO A 243 -0.78 4.92 9.97
C PRO A 243 -1.26 3.60 9.36
N CYS A 244 -0.60 2.47 9.65
CA CYS A 244 -1.06 1.15 9.18
C CYS A 244 -2.35 0.71 9.88
N SER A 245 -2.47 0.94 11.19
CA SER A 245 -3.71 0.59 11.92
C SER A 245 -4.91 1.35 11.37
N ARG A 246 -4.70 2.64 11.04
CA ARG A 246 -5.69 3.49 10.37
C ARG A 246 -6.09 2.97 9.01
N MET A 247 -5.11 2.60 8.21
CA MET A 247 -5.36 2.03 6.90
C MET A 247 -6.19 0.76 6.98
N ILE A 248 -5.91 -0.14 7.93
CA ILE A 248 -6.67 -1.38 8.09
C ILE A 248 -8.14 -1.07 8.42
N TYR A 249 -8.44 -0.28 9.45
CA TYR A 249 -9.86 -0.04 9.79
C TYR A 249 -10.61 0.75 8.72
N GLN A 250 -9.95 1.69 8.02
CA GLN A 250 -10.56 2.44 6.92
C GLN A 250 -10.84 1.55 5.70
N SER A 251 -9.85 0.78 5.26
CA SER A 251 -10.02 -0.16 4.14
C SER A 251 -11.04 -1.25 4.46
N MET A 252 -11.08 -1.74 5.70
CA MET A 252 -12.10 -2.70 6.14
C MET A 252 -13.51 -2.10 6.15
N ALA A 253 -13.67 -0.86 6.61
CA ALA A 253 -14.95 -0.15 6.53
C ALA A 253 -15.41 0.05 5.07
N GLU A 254 -14.49 0.38 4.16
CA GLU A 254 -14.79 0.47 2.73
C GLU A 254 -15.16 -0.89 2.12
N LEU A 255 -14.45 -1.97 2.46
CA LEU A 255 -14.76 -3.33 2.02
C LEU A 255 -16.13 -3.80 2.55
N PHE A 256 -16.54 -3.38 3.74
CA PHE A 256 -17.90 -3.67 4.20
C PHE A 256 -18.96 -3.04 3.30
N VAL A 257 -18.71 -1.84 2.74
CA VAL A 257 -19.63 -1.12 1.85
C VAL A 257 -19.50 -1.55 0.37
N LYS A 258 -18.29 -1.89 -0.09
CA LYS A 258 -17.92 -2.12 -1.51
C LYS A 258 -16.92 -3.29 -1.71
N GLY A 259 -16.91 -4.30 -0.85
CA GLY A 259 -15.88 -5.36 -0.83
C GLY A 259 -16.21 -6.65 -1.56
N ARG A 260 -17.32 -6.72 -2.31
CA ARG A 260 -17.64 -7.86 -3.17
C ARG A 260 -17.72 -7.43 -4.62
N LEU A 261 -16.81 -7.93 -5.45
CA LEU A 261 -16.74 -7.58 -6.86
C LEU A 261 -17.53 -8.59 -7.71
N THR A 262 -18.41 -8.10 -8.58
CA THR A 262 -19.12 -8.89 -9.58
C THR A 262 -18.81 -8.38 -10.98
N TRP A 263 -18.66 -9.30 -11.93
CA TRP A 263 -18.48 -8.99 -13.35
C TRP A 263 -19.84 -8.83 -14.02
N GLY A 264 -20.00 -7.76 -14.78
CA GLY A 264 -21.12 -7.52 -15.68
C GLY A 264 -20.73 -7.70 -17.15
N PRO A 265 -21.66 -7.41 -18.08
CA PRO A 265 -21.38 -7.42 -19.51
C PRO A 265 -20.22 -6.48 -19.87
N GLY A 266 -19.41 -6.88 -20.87
CA GLY A 266 -18.27 -6.08 -21.34
C GLY A 266 -17.18 -5.83 -20.29
N ASP A 267 -16.96 -6.77 -19.38
CA ASP A 267 -16.00 -6.69 -18.26
C ASP A 267 -16.19 -5.46 -17.34
N THR A 268 -17.41 -4.93 -17.30
CA THR A 268 -17.80 -3.97 -16.28
C THR A 268 -17.71 -4.60 -14.89
N ILE A 269 -17.24 -3.86 -13.90
CA ILE A 269 -17.21 -4.31 -12.51
C ILE A 269 -18.25 -3.56 -11.68
N THR A 270 -18.94 -4.29 -10.81
CA THR A 270 -19.80 -3.70 -9.77
C THR A 270 -19.28 -4.15 -8.42
N MET A 271 -19.12 -3.20 -7.51
CA MET A 271 -18.69 -3.47 -6.13
C MET A 271 -19.89 -3.34 -5.21
N LEU A 272 -20.19 -4.42 -4.49
CA LEU A 272 -21.32 -4.55 -3.60
C LEU A 272 -20.83 -4.67 -2.16
N ALA A 273 -21.68 -4.27 -1.22
CA ALA A 273 -21.37 -4.45 0.20
C ALA A 273 -21.34 -5.92 0.62
N ASP A 274 -20.47 -6.20 1.59
CA ASP A 274 -20.27 -7.54 2.12
C ASP A 274 -20.43 -7.56 3.65
N ALA A 275 -21.66 -7.79 4.10
CA ALA A 275 -21.99 -7.84 5.52
C ALA A 275 -21.26 -8.96 6.30
N ARG A 276 -20.64 -9.92 5.60
CA ARG A 276 -19.79 -10.96 6.24
C ARG A 276 -18.54 -10.36 6.86
N LEU A 277 -18.08 -9.19 6.39
CA LEU A 277 -16.87 -8.53 6.87
C LEU A 277 -17.09 -7.75 8.18
N LEU A 278 -18.34 -7.59 8.64
CA LEU A 278 -18.65 -6.79 9.83
C LEU A 278 -17.78 -7.16 11.06
N PRO A 279 -17.60 -8.45 11.42
CA PRO A 279 -16.74 -8.80 12.56
C PRO A 279 -15.29 -8.37 12.35
N GLY A 280 -14.77 -8.46 11.12
CA GLY A 280 -13.42 -8.03 10.77
C GLY A 280 -13.24 -6.51 10.84
N VAL A 281 -14.26 -5.73 10.43
CA VAL A 281 -14.23 -4.27 10.59
C VAL A 281 -14.24 -3.89 12.07
N MET A 282 -15.11 -4.51 12.87
CA MET A 282 -15.16 -4.27 14.32
C MET A 282 -13.82 -4.61 14.98
N ARG A 283 -13.25 -5.77 14.66
CA ARG A 283 -11.90 -6.16 15.13
C ARG A 283 -10.87 -5.08 14.77
N ALA A 284 -10.83 -4.61 13.52
CA ALA A 284 -9.85 -3.63 13.09
C ALA A 284 -9.90 -2.32 13.90
N TYR A 285 -11.11 -1.85 14.22
CA TYR A 285 -11.29 -0.68 15.09
C TYR A 285 -10.93 -0.97 16.55
N GLU A 286 -11.34 -2.12 17.08
CA GLU A 286 -11.08 -2.53 18.46
C GLU A 286 -9.59 -2.75 18.72
N ASP A 287 -8.88 -3.39 17.79
CA ASP A 287 -7.43 -3.56 17.82
C ASP A 287 -6.72 -2.19 17.82
N ALA A 288 -7.18 -1.24 17.00
CA ALA A 288 -6.64 0.12 17.01
C ALA A 288 -6.92 0.85 18.33
N LEU A 289 -8.14 0.77 18.87
CA LEU A 289 -8.50 1.38 20.15
C LEU A 289 -7.76 0.78 21.34
N SER A 290 -7.40 -0.51 21.28
CA SER A 290 -6.61 -1.15 22.33
C SER A 290 -5.15 -0.66 22.38
N ARG A 291 -4.65 -0.06 21.29
CA ARG A 291 -3.25 0.36 21.15
C ARG A 291 -3.05 1.87 21.21
N TYR A 292 -4.01 2.65 20.71
CA TYR A 292 -3.86 4.09 20.59
C TYR A 292 -4.99 4.81 21.33
N GLU A 293 -4.61 5.60 22.31
CA GLU A 293 -5.50 6.53 22.98
C GLU A 293 -5.69 7.76 22.09
N GLY A 294 -6.79 7.80 21.33
CA GLY A 294 -7.05 8.91 20.41
C GLY A 294 -8.53 9.10 20.09
N VAL A 295 -8.99 10.35 20.22
CA VAL A 295 -10.37 10.76 19.89
C VAL A 295 -10.73 10.41 18.45
N GLY A 296 -9.79 10.54 17.51
CA GLY A 296 -10.04 10.28 16.09
C GLY A 296 -10.40 8.82 15.75
N VAL A 297 -9.80 7.82 16.41
CA VAL A 297 -10.17 6.41 16.19
C VAL A 297 -11.55 6.14 16.79
N ARG A 298 -11.80 6.70 17.99
CA ARG A 298 -13.05 6.57 18.72
C ARG A 298 -14.23 7.14 17.91
N GLU A 299 -14.10 8.36 17.40
CA GLU A 299 -15.11 9.00 16.56
C GLU A 299 -15.32 8.25 15.24
N SER A 300 -14.24 7.81 14.58
CA SER A 300 -14.34 7.04 13.34
C SER A 300 -15.10 5.74 13.54
N TYR A 301 -14.88 5.03 14.66
CA TYR A 301 -15.60 3.79 14.94
C TYR A 301 -17.09 4.05 15.24
N ALA A 302 -17.41 5.10 16.01
CA ALA A 302 -18.79 5.50 16.25
C ALA A 302 -19.53 5.81 14.93
N ASN A 303 -18.90 6.57 14.04
CA ASN A 303 -19.45 6.89 12.72
C ASN A 303 -19.66 5.64 11.86
N PHE A 304 -18.70 4.70 11.88
CA PHE A 304 -18.86 3.41 11.22
C PHE A 304 -20.07 2.64 11.78
N LEU A 305 -20.23 2.55 13.10
CA LEU A 305 -21.33 1.82 13.73
C LEU A 305 -22.69 2.43 13.40
N VAL A 306 -22.80 3.77 13.35
CA VAL A 306 -23.99 4.48 12.86
C VAL A 306 -24.31 4.04 11.43
N GLY A 307 -23.36 4.18 10.51
CA GLY A 307 -23.55 3.84 9.10
C GLY A 307 -23.89 2.35 8.89
N ALA A 308 -23.19 1.46 9.59
CA ALA A 308 -23.43 0.02 9.53
C ALA A 308 -24.81 -0.34 10.06
N THR A 309 -25.25 0.26 11.17
CA THR A 309 -26.60 0.05 11.74
C THR A 309 -27.68 0.34 10.70
N LEU A 310 -27.62 1.53 10.08
CA LEU A 310 -28.61 1.98 9.10
C LEU A 310 -28.56 1.15 7.82
N MET A 311 -27.36 0.90 7.29
CA MET A 311 -27.18 0.13 6.06
C MET A 311 -27.69 -1.32 6.20
N LEU A 312 -27.39 -1.97 7.33
CA LEU A 312 -27.82 -3.35 7.58
C LEU A 312 -29.33 -3.43 7.80
N HIS A 313 -29.93 -2.44 8.48
CA HIS A 313 -31.38 -2.36 8.62
C HIS A 313 -32.08 -2.24 7.27
N ALA A 314 -31.61 -1.31 6.42
CA ALA A 314 -32.16 -1.09 5.08
C ALA A 314 -32.12 -2.34 4.18
N ARG A 315 -31.22 -3.30 4.48
CA ARG A 315 -31.05 -4.56 3.77
C ARG A 315 -31.78 -5.74 4.42
N GLY A 316 -32.52 -5.51 5.50
CA GLY A 316 -33.22 -6.54 6.24
C GLY A 316 -32.35 -7.40 7.16
N ASP A 317 -31.06 -7.07 7.36
CA ASP A 317 -30.19 -7.76 8.33
C ASP A 317 -30.35 -7.14 9.73
N SER A 318 -31.57 -7.25 10.29
CA SER A 318 -31.90 -6.65 11.59
C SER A 318 -31.04 -7.18 12.73
N ARG A 319 -30.56 -8.43 12.64
CA ARG A 319 -29.69 -9.03 13.67
C ARG A 319 -28.35 -8.30 13.74
N ARG A 320 -27.64 -8.16 12.62
CA ARG A 320 -26.36 -7.43 12.62
C ARG A 320 -26.55 -5.93 12.84
N SER A 321 -27.64 -5.36 12.34
CA SER A 321 -28.00 -3.97 12.57
C SER A 321 -28.14 -3.66 14.07
N ARG A 322 -28.91 -4.47 14.82
CA ARG A 322 -29.04 -4.33 16.28
C ARG A 322 -27.70 -4.51 16.99
N ASN A 323 -26.88 -5.48 16.57
CA ASN A 323 -25.54 -5.66 17.16
C ASN A 323 -24.65 -4.41 17.00
N CYS A 324 -24.65 -3.75 15.83
CA CYS A 324 -23.95 -2.48 15.65
C CYS A 324 -24.52 -1.39 16.56
N PHE A 325 -25.84 -1.30 16.68
CA PHE A 325 -26.50 -0.32 17.55
C PHE A 325 -26.18 -0.54 19.02
N ASP A 326 -26.23 -1.78 19.51
CA ASP A 326 -25.93 -2.10 20.91
C ASP A 326 -24.48 -1.72 21.26
N ARG A 327 -23.55 -1.95 20.32
CA ARG A 327 -22.15 -1.52 20.45
C ARG A 327 -22.02 0.00 20.46
N LEU A 328 -22.75 0.69 19.55
CA LEU A 328 -22.79 2.14 19.48
C LEU A 328 -23.33 2.74 20.79
N HIS A 329 -24.50 2.30 21.23
CA HIS A 329 -25.17 2.79 22.43
C HIS A 329 -24.34 2.52 23.70
N GLY A 330 -23.74 1.34 23.80
CA GLY A 330 -22.95 0.95 24.98
C GLY A 330 -21.61 1.69 25.10
N ALA A 331 -20.87 1.85 23.99
CA ALA A 331 -19.51 2.43 24.02
C ALA A 331 -19.46 3.93 23.66
N TYR A 332 -20.51 4.43 23.01
CA TYR A 332 -20.62 5.79 22.47
C TYR A 332 -22.03 6.35 22.71
N PRO A 333 -22.51 6.41 23.96
CA PRO A 333 -23.86 6.91 24.23
C PRO A 333 -23.98 8.35 23.77
N THR A 334 -24.95 8.60 22.90
CA THR A 334 -25.32 9.94 22.45
C THR A 334 -26.84 10.15 22.57
N PRO A 335 -27.33 11.41 22.57
CA PRO A 335 -28.77 11.68 22.55
C PRO A 335 -29.51 10.96 21.42
N GLN A 336 -28.84 10.77 20.27
CA GLN A 336 -29.41 10.05 19.13
C GLN A 336 -29.70 8.57 19.43
N THR A 337 -28.95 7.96 20.34
CA THR A 337 -29.10 6.53 20.69
C THR A 337 -29.90 6.31 21.99
N ALA A 338 -30.29 7.37 22.69
CA ALA A 338 -30.86 7.29 24.04
C ALA A 338 -32.21 6.55 24.06
N ASP A 339 -33.03 6.75 23.03
CA ASP A 339 -34.39 6.19 22.94
C ASP A 339 -34.41 4.75 22.38
N GLY A 340 -33.24 4.13 22.21
CA GLY A 340 -33.10 2.75 21.75
C GLY A 340 -33.20 2.57 20.23
N TYR A 341 -33.07 1.32 19.81
CA TYR A 341 -32.89 0.95 18.40
C TYR A 341 -34.04 1.40 17.50
N GLU A 342 -35.29 1.18 17.90
CA GLU A 342 -36.45 1.48 17.05
C GLU A 342 -36.59 2.99 16.81
N ALA A 343 -36.39 3.81 17.85
CA ALA A 343 -36.41 5.26 17.73
C ALA A 343 -35.27 5.76 16.84
N PHE A 344 -34.07 5.18 16.98
CA PHE A 344 -32.93 5.50 16.13
C PHE A 344 -33.19 5.19 14.65
N ILE A 345 -33.73 4.00 14.34
CA ILE A 345 -34.10 3.63 12.97
C ILE A 345 -35.21 4.54 12.44
N ALA A 346 -36.23 4.86 13.23
CA ALA A 346 -37.30 5.75 12.80
C ALA A 346 -36.81 7.17 12.50
N ALA A 347 -35.83 7.67 13.25
CA ALA A 347 -35.29 9.02 13.09
C ALA A 347 -34.27 9.14 11.96
N TYR A 348 -33.41 8.12 11.76
CA TYR A 348 -32.23 8.19 10.88
C TYR A 348 -32.22 7.16 9.74
N GLY A 349 -33.13 6.19 9.76
CA GLY A 349 -33.27 5.18 8.72
C GLY A 349 -33.82 5.74 7.40
N PRO A 350 -33.61 5.02 6.29
CA PRO A 350 -34.24 5.37 5.03
C PRO A 350 -35.77 5.26 5.17
N ARG A 351 -36.49 6.27 4.66
CA ARG A 351 -37.96 6.27 4.69
C ARG A 351 -38.51 5.20 3.73
N PRO A 352 -39.57 4.48 4.07
CA PRO A 352 -40.21 3.55 3.15
C PRO A 352 -40.66 4.28 1.87
N GLY A 353 -40.14 3.88 0.71
CA GLY A 353 -40.55 4.41 -0.60
C GLY A 353 -39.67 5.51 -1.22
N ALA A 354 -38.46 5.75 -0.69
CA ALA A 354 -37.46 6.66 -1.27
C ALA A 354 -36.36 5.92 -2.03
#